data_AF-A0A9W4SNC2-F1
#
_entry.id   AF-A0A9W4SNC2-F1
#
_cell.length_a   1.000
_cell.length_b   1.000
_cell.length_c   1.000
_cell.angle_alpha   90.00
_cell.angle_beta   90.00
_cell.angle_gamma   90.00
#
_symmetry.space_group_name_H-M   'P 1'
#
loop_
_entity.id
_entity.type
_entity.pdbx_description
1 polymer ?
#
loop_
_entity_poly.entity_id
_entity_poly.type
_entity_poly.pdbx_seq_one_letter_code
_entity_poly.pdbx_strand_id
1 'polypeptide(L)'
;MPTCVECGAPVTNLYTEYSKGNIRLTHCEKCKKFADKYVEHDFVIIFIDMLLHKPQVYRHLLFNRLEYRDHGIDVTKCIETWYPTHTF
;
A
#
# COMPACT_ATOMS: atom_id res chain seq x y z
N MET A 1 1.56 -10.93 -3.96
CA MET A 1 0.72 -11.59 -2.93
C MET A 1 0.97 -10.89 -1.61
N PRO A 2 -0.09 -10.48 -0.88
CA PRO A 2 0.08 -9.80 0.39
C PRO A 2 0.74 -10.71 1.43
N THR A 3 1.51 -10.10 2.33
CA THR A 3 2.33 -10.83 3.31
C THR A 3 2.07 -10.29 4.71
N CYS A 4 1.99 -11.20 5.69
CA CYS A 4 1.80 -10.82 7.08
C CYS A 4 3.03 -10.06 7.62
N VAL A 5 2.80 -8.86 8.17
CA VAL A 5 3.86 -7.99 8.71
C VAL A 5 4.51 -8.57 9.97
N GLU A 6 3.80 -9.44 10.69
CA GLU A 6 4.28 -10.06 11.94
C GLU A 6 5.15 -11.29 11.68
N CYS A 7 4.66 -12.27 10.90
CA CYS A 7 5.33 -13.56 10.72
C CYS A 7 5.90 -13.82 9.32
N GLY A 8 5.66 -12.93 8.35
CA GLY A 8 6.14 -13.09 6.97
C GLY A 8 5.44 -14.19 6.17
N ALA A 9 4.36 -14.77 6.70
CA ALA A 9 3.56 -15.75 5.97
C ALA A 9 2.74 -15.07 4.87
N PRO A 10 2.57 -15.70 3.68
CA PRO A 10 1.67 -15.20 2.66
C PRO A 10 0.22 -15.22 3.18
N VAL A 11 -0.54 -14.19 2.84
CA VAL A 11 -1.96 -14.04 3.20
C VAL A 11 -2.76 -13.80 1.93
N THR A 12 -3.97 -14.37 1.85
CA THR A 12 -4.82 -14.26 0.65
C THR A 12 -5.35 -12.84 0.45
N ASN A 13 -5.84 -12.20 1.53
CA ASN A 13 -6.35 -10.82 1.52
C ASN A 13 -5.92 -10.13 2.83
N LEU A 14 -5.56 -8.84 2.77
CA LEU A 14 -5.20 -8.05 3.96
C LEU A 14 -6.42 -7.53 4.71
N TYR A 15 -7.47 -7.19 3.95
CA TYR A 15 -8.72 -6.69 4.47
C TYR A 15 -9.89 -7.22 3.62
N THR A 16 -11.05 -7.30 4.24
CA THR A 16 -12.33 -7.56 3.57
C THR A 16 -13.18 -6.30 3.69
N GLU A 17 -13.58 -5.74 2.56
CA GLU A 17 -14.54 -4.63 2.54
C GLU A 17 -15.96 -5.19 2.54
N TYR A 18 -16.74 -4.87 3.58
CA TYR A 18 -18.13 -5.34 3.71
C TYR A 18 -19.14 -4.31 3.15
N SER A 19 -18.80 -3.02 3.18
CA SER A 19 -19.59 -1.93 2.60
C SER A 19 -18.69 -0.70 2.38
N LYS A 20 -19.16 0.32 1.66
CA LYS A 20 -18.41 1.59 1.46
C LYS A 20 -17.96 2.17 2.80
N GLY A 21 -16.66 2.04 3.11
CA GLY A 21 -16.04 2.54 4.34
C GLY A 21 -15.94 1.57 5.51
N ASN A 22 -16.48 0.35 5.42
CA ASN A 22 -16.32 -0.68 6.45
C ASN A 22 -15.33 -1.75 5.96
N ILE A 23 -14.06 -1.53 6.27
CA ILE A 23 -13.00 -2.52 6.07
C ILE A 23 -12.79 -3.31 7.37
N ARG A 24 -12.58 -4.62 7.24
CA ARG A 24 -12.20 -5.49 8.36
C ARG A 24 -10.86 -6.13 8.05
N LEU A 25 -9.88 -5.92 8.93
CA LEU A 25 -8.58 -6.55 8.82
C LEU A 25 -8.66 -8.07 8.94
N THR A 26 -7.95 -8.77 8.07
CA THR A 26 -7.86 -10.23 8.09
C THR A 26 -6.80 -10.68 9.10
N HIS A 27 -7.10 -11.74 9.85
CA HIS A 27 -6.13 -12.37 10.75
C HIS A 27 -5.27 -13.37 9.98
N CYS A 28 -3.98 -13.40 10.26
CA CYS A 28 -3.08 -14.42 9.71
C CYS A 28 -3.36 -15.77 10.37
N GLU A 29 -3.57 -16.82 9.58
CA GLU A 29 -3.85 -18.18 10.09
C GLU A 29 -2.66 -18.77 10.87
N LYS A 30 -1.42 -18.37 10.55
CA LYS A 30 -0.21 -18.90 11.22
C LYS A 30 0.04 -18.28 12.59
N CYS A 31 0.02 -16.95 12.70
CA CYS A 31 0.36 -16.25 13.94
C CYS A 31 -0.85 -15.75 14.72
N LYS A 32 -2.07 -15.87 14.15
CA LYS A 32 -3.35 -15.40 14.71
C LYS A 32 -3.43 -13.89 15.02
N LYS A 33 -2.42 -13.12 14.60
CA LYS A 33 -2.41 -11.66 14.66
C LYS A 33 -3.00 -11.06 13.39
N PHE A 34 -3.35 -9.77 13.43
CA PHE A 34 -3.73 -9.03 12.23
C PHE A 34 -2.62 -9.10 11.18
N ALA A 35 -2.99 -9.43 9.94
CA ALA A 35 -2.04 -9.61 8.84
C ALA A 35 -1.24 -8.33 8.59
N ASP A 36 -1.89 -7.17 8.66
CA ASP A 36 -1.26 -5.87 8.55
C ASP A 36 -2.03 -4.81 9.35
N LYS A 37 -1.52 -4.45 10.52
CA LYS A 37 -2.10 -3.40 11.37
C LYS A 37 -1.90 -1.99 10.78
N TYR A 38 -0.89 -1.78 9.94
CA TYR A 38 -0.51 -0.45 9.49
C TYR A 38 -1.48 0.14 8.46
N VAL A 39 -2.40 -0.65 7.93
CA VAL A 39 -3.46 -0.20 7.02
C VAL A 39 -4.40 0.81 7.69
N GLU A 40 -4.67 0.65 8.98
CA GLU A 40 -5.54 1.57 9.76
C GLU A 40 -4.75 2.74 10.36
N HIS A 41 -3.42 2.70 10.34
CA HIS A 41 -2.58 3.69 11.02
C HIS A 41 -2.21 4.84 10.08
N ASP A 42 -2.21 6.05 10.62
CA ASP A 42 -1.72 7.24 9.92
C ASP A 42 -0.22 7.13 9.59
N PHE A 43 0.18 7.85 8.54
CA PHE A 43 1.56 7.87 8.06
C PHE A 43 2.58 8.27 9.14
N VAL A 44 2.19 9.11 10.10
CA VAL A 44 3.06 9.52 11.22
C VAL A 44 3.51 8.31 12.04
N ILE A 45 2.60 7.36 12.32
CA ILE A 45 2.93 6.18 13.12
C ILE A 45 3.81 5.21 12.31
N ILE A 46 3.50 5.03 11.03
CA ILE A 46 4.33 4.25 10.10
C ILE A 46 5.74 4.84 10.05
N PHE A 47 5.86 6.16 9.97
CA PHE A 47 7.14 6.87 9.91
C PHE A 47 7.97 6.70 11.19
N ILE A 48 7.34 6.81 12.37
CA ILE A 48 8.01 6.56 13.64
C ILE A 48 8.54 5.11 13.71
N ASP A 49 7.72 4.13 13.36
CA ASP A 49 8.14 2.72 13.38
C ASP A 49 9.26 2.42 12.35
N MET A 50 9.29 3.16 11.23
CA MET A 50 10.38 3.11 10.26
C MET A 50 11.68 3.69 10.83
N LEU A 51 11.61 4.85 11.49
CA LEU A 51 12.77 5.44 12.18
C LEU A 51 13.31 4.48 13.25
N LEU A 52 12.42 3.79 13.97
CA LEU A 52 12.76 2.77 14.96
C LEU A 52 13.27 1.45 14.32
N HIS A 53 13.38 1.37 13.00
CA HIS A 53 13.84 0.19 12.25
C HIS A 53 13.08 -1.09 12.59
N LYS A 54 11.77 -0.98 12.88
CA LYS A 54 10.96 -2.16 13.18
C LYS A 54 10.76 -3.01 11.92
N PRO A 55 11.03 -4.33 11.96
CA PRO A 55 10.93 -5.18 10.77
C PRO A 55 9.51 -5.25 10.18
N GLN A 56 8.47 -4.97 10.98
CA GLN A 56 7.08 -5.03 10.56
C GLN A 56 6.74 -3.94 9.53
N VAL A 57 7.27 -2.72 9.71
CA VAL A 57 6.97 -1.61 8.79
C VAL A 57 7.64 -1.79 7.44
N TYR A 58 8.84 -2.39 7.42
CA TYR A 58 9.52 -2.73 6.17
C TYR A 58 8.73 -3.76 5.38
N ARG A 59 8.12 -4.76 6.04
CA ARG A 59 7.24 -5.73 5.36
C ARG A 59 5.96 -5.08 4.84
N HIS A 60 5.36 -4.17 5.64
CA HIS A 60 4.22 -3.38 5.18
C HIS A 60 4.56 -2.60 3.91
N LEU A 61 5.66 -1.84 3.93
CA LEU A 61 6.11 -1.04 2.80
C LEU A 61 6.41 -1.91 1.57
N LEU A 62 7.25 -2.93 1.72
CA LEU A 62 7.75 -3.73 0.60
C LEU A 62 6.70 -4.63 -0.05
N PHE A 63 5.77 -5.19 0.72
CA PHE A 63 4.86 -6.24 0.22
C PHE A 63 3.39 -5.83 0.18
N ASN A 64 2.97 -4.89 1.03
CA ASN A 64 1.57 -4.51 1.17
C ASN A 64 1.29 -3.06 0.70
N ARG A 65 2.33 -2.22 0.57
CA ARG A 65 2.20 -0.80 0.14
C ARG A 65 2.93 -0.48 -1.16
N LEU A 66 3.93 -1.26 -1.57
CA LEU A 66 4.45 -1.28 -2.94
C LEU A 66 3.44 -1.97 -3.87
N GLU A 67 2.20 -1.50 -3.90
CA GLU A 67 1.54 -1.46 -5.20
C GLU A 67 2.32 -0.41 -5.97
N TYR A 68 3.17 -0.87 -6.89
CA TYR A 68 3.65 -0.07 -8.00
C TYR A 68 2.39 0.32 -8.79
N ARG A 69 1.63 1.30 -8.27
CA ARG A 69 0.76 2.08 -9.11
C ARG A 69 1.72 2.69 -10.10
N ASP A 70 1.72 2.14 -11.30
CA ASP A 70 2.12 2.77 -12.54
C ASP A 70 1.37 4.11 -12.71
N HIS A 71 1.51 5.04 -11.77
CA HIS A 71 1.73 6.42 -12.12
C HIS A 71 3.17 6.48 -12.61
N GLY A 72 3.41 5.82 -13.75
CA GLY A 72 4.52 6.19 -14.60
C GLY A 72 4.49 7.70 -14.69
N ILE A 73 5.65 8.32 -14.51
CA ILE A 73 5.84 9.69 -14.96
C ILE A 73 5.46 9.66 -16.44
N ASP A 74 4.27 10.12 -16.76
CA ASP A 74 3.81 10.24 -18.13
C ASP A 74 4.56 11.42 -18.73
N VAL A 75 5.81 11.18 -19.13
CA VAL A 75 6.68 12.14 -19.84
C VAL A 75 6.01 12.64 -21.12
N THR A 76 4.97 11.95 -21.61
CA THR A 76 4.17 12.34 -22.77
C THR A 76 3.26 13.54 -22.51
N LYS A 77 2.86 13.81 -21.26
CA LYS A 77 2.04 15.00 -20.93
C LYS A 77 2.79 16.34 -21.04
N CYS A 78 4.11 16.33 -21.21
CA CYS A 78 4.89 17.55 -21.42
C CYS A 78 4.97 17.99 -22.90
N ILE A 79 4.46 17.20 -23.86
CA ILE A 79 4.62 17.52 -25.29
C ILE A 79 3.31 18.05 -25.92
N GLU A 80 2.14 17.73 -25.37
CA GLU A 80 0.86 18.23 -25.91
C GLU A 80 0.50 19.67 -25.50
N THR A 81 1.24 20.30 -24.59
CA THR A 81 1.03 21.71 -24.21
C THR A 81 1.80 22.71 -25.08
N TRP A 82 2.55 22.23 -26.10
CA TRP A 82 3.35 23.07 -27.01
C TRP A 82 2.91 22.99 -28.48
N TYR A 83 1.63 22.77 -28.77
CA TYR A 83 1.05 23.10 -30.08
C TYR A 83 -0.30 23.80 -29.88
N PRO A 84 -0.36 25.14 -29.97
CA PRO A 84 -1.64 25.83 -30.03
C PRO A 84 -2.28 25.48 -31.37
N THR A 85 -3.52 25.02 -31.30
CA THR A 85 -4.53 24.99 -32.36
C THR A 85 -4.19 25.82 -33.60
N HIS A 86 -3.91 25.16 -34.72
CA HIS A 86 -4.10 25.77 -36.02
C HIS A 86 -5.34 25.12 -36.66
N THR A 87 -6.47 25.79 -36.43
CA THR A 87 -7.58 25.84 -37.37
C THR A 87 -7.05 26.18 -38.75
N PHE A 88 -7.24 25.27 -39.70
CA PHE A 88 -7.68 25.56 -41.07
C PHE A 88 -8.42 24.35 -41.62
#